data_AF-A0A1C0U9M3-F1
#
_entry.id   AF-A0A1C0U9M3-F1
#
_cell.length_a   1.000
_cell.length_b   1.000
_cell.length_c   1.000
_cell.angle_alpha   90.00
_cell.angle_beta   90.00
_cell.angle_gamma   90.00
#
_symmetry.space_group_name_H-M   'P 1'
#
loop_
_entity.id
_entity.type
_entity.pdbx_description
1 polymer ?
#
loop_
_entity_poly.entity_id
_entity_poly.type
_entity_poly.pdbx_seq_one_letter_code
_entity_poly.pdbx_strand_id
1 'polypeptide(L)'
;MSTVFKWDPKNSQKFTQDYGTQVITFTPTDQQTQPYPFDKLGGANFIMNAEGETLTLQNDSNKIPIYWPEFKRNNDGTMTDSGKGMQFIISSGTLEVSYQSEDRNNTVIYLGCAESTSFDFKDSGILNIINPGTVFFFIDYVISNELKPPKLTMSGNSKFKIIQKTKIQPKAPAFIFLASDISLHGSSELTFESNKIFLGDGNINYCNINIQDNSKVTLINDGIVPKNNIDKTKTKFNLRSGTPLLNLSSLTGINYPINLDNIEYPKGLFNFITTEGKNKGQIIIDISNPDSKETNLSDKIFSKELIAINGKIADKNSFDISYGVVIRQGKQVITTTISLRA
;
A
#
# COMPACT_ATOMS: atom_id res chain seq x y z
N MET A 1 21.27 -27.48 -12.94
CA MET A 1 21.78 -26.53 -11.93
C MET A 1 21.20 -25.19 -12.24
N SER A 2 20.59 -24.51 -11.26
CA SER A 2 20.12 -23.14 -11.44
C SER A 2 21.29 -22.17 -11.51
N THR A 3 21.15 -21.12 -12.32
CA THR A 3 22.14 -20.03 -12.38
C THR A 3 22.01 -19.17 -11.12
N VAL A 4 23.12 -18.70 -10.54
CA VAL A 4 23.06 -17.77 -9.38
C VAL A 4 22.65 -16.38 -9.87
N PHE A 5 21.56 -15.83 -9.32
CA PHE A 5 21.17 -14.45 -9.57
C PHE A 5 21.94 -13.52 -8.63
N LYS A 6 22.50 -12.43 -9.15
CA LYS A 6 23.16 -11.40 -8.34
C LYS A 6 22.36 -10.11 -8.47
N TRP A 7 21.81 -9.61 -7.36
CA TRP A 7 21.14 -8.31 -7.36
C TRP A 7 22.17 -7.20 -7.64
N ASP A 8 21.84 -6.29 -8.54
CA ASP A 8 22.67 -5.16 -8.91
C ASP A 8 21.84 -3.87 -8.84
N PRO A 9 22.11 -2.97 -7.88
CA PRO A 9 21.39 -1.71 -7.76
C PRO A 9 21.47 -0.79 -8.98
N LYS A 10 22.53 -0.89 -9.79
CA LYS A 10 22.86 0.09 -10.83
C LYS A 10 22.32 -0.28 -12.21
N ASN A 11 22.13 -1.58 -12.46
CA ASN A 11 21.77 -2.08 -13.78
C ASN A 11 20.34 -2.61 -13.83
N SER A 12 19.74 -2.53 -15.03
CA SER A 12 18.48 -3.19 -15.30
C SER A 12 18.66 -4.71 -15.29
N GLN A 13 17.75 -5.43 -14.65
CA GLN A 13 17.87 -6.88 -14.46
C GLN A 13 16.57 -7.61 -14.73
N LYS A 14 16.70 -8.84 -15.24
CA LYS A 14 15.58 -9.75 -15.45
C LYS A 14 15.79 -11.02 -14.63
N PHE A 15 14.80 -11.37 -13.83
CA PHE A 15 14.73 -12.64 -13.13
C PHE A 15 13.75 -13.58 -13.85
N THR A 16 14.18 -14.81 -14.11
CA THR A 16 13.46 -15.83 -14.89
C THR A 16 13.56 -17.19 -14.20
N GLN A 17 12.76 -18.17 -14.65
CA GLN A 17 12.75 -19.53 -14.11
C GLN A 17 14.14 -20.21 -14.10
N ASP A 18 15.05 -19.85 -15.01
CA ASP A 18 16.41 -20.43 -15.07
C ASP A 18 17.25 -20.18 -13.81
N TYR A 19 16.90 -19.15 -13.05
CA TYR A 19 17.51 -18.84 -11.77
C TYR A 19 16.94 -19.71 -10.64
N GLY A 20 15.72 -20.25 -10.76
CA GLY A 20 15.04 -20.98 -9.69
C GLY A 20 14.84 -20.14 -8.42
N THR A 21 14.36 -20.76 -7.36
CA THR A 21 14.14 -20.09 -6.07
C THR A 21 15.46 -19.79 -5.37
N GLN A 22 15.65 -18.53 -4.96
CA GLN A 22 16.90 -18.03 -4.37
C GLN A 22 16.65 -17.06 -3.23
N VAL A 23 17.59 -17.04 -2.28
CA VAL A 23 17.68 -16.03 -1.22
C VAL A 23 18.99 -15.29 -1.40
N ILE A 24 18.94 -13.97 -1.52
CA ILE A 24 20.09 -13.09 -1.42
C ILE A 24 20.04 -12.46 -0.05
N THR A 25 21.01 -12.79 0.79
CA THR A 25 21.13 -12.24 2.14
C THR A 25 22.10 -11.07 2.13
N PHE A 26 21.67 -9.97 2.75
CA PHE A 26 22.52 -8.85 3.05
C PHE A 26 22.81 -8.78 4.55
N THR A 27 24.09 -8.93 4.89
CA THR A 27 24.61 -8.71 6.24
C THR A 27 25.52 -7.47 6.20
N PRO A 28 25.29 -6.47 7.06
CA PRO A 28 26.06 -5.23 7.01
C PRO A 28 27.53 -5.46 7.36
N THR A 29 28.42 -4.69 6.74
CA THR A 29 29.83 -4.55 7.15
C THR A 29 30.10 -3.10 7.55
N ASP A 30 31.09 -2.87 8.42
CA ASP A 30 31.37 -1.56 9.03
C ASP A 30 31.73 -0.41 8.05
N GLN A 31 31.82 -0.68 6.74
CA GLN A 31 32.31 0.27 5.73
C GLN A 31 31.38 0.46 4.51
N GLN A 32 30.10 0.12 4.61
CA GLN A 32 29.20 0.23 3.45
C GLN A 32 28.84 1.66 3.09
N THR A 33 29.09 2.00 1.82
CA THR A 33 28.71 3.25 1.17
C THR A 33 27.59 3.01 0.17
N GLN A 34 26.77 4.04 -0.05
CA GLN A 34 25.65 4.03 -1.00
C GLN A 34 26.11 3.79 -2.47
N PRO A 35 25.31 3.13 -3.33
CA PRO A 35 23.97 2.60 -3.05
C PRO A 35 23.99 1.33 -2.21
N TYR A 36 23.01 1.15 -1.32
CA TYR A 36 22.92 -0.06 -0.52
C TYR A 36 22.57 -1.28 -1.37
N PRO A 37 22.95 -2.51 -0.94
CA PRO A 37 22.90 -3.67 -1.83
C PRO A 37 21.54 -4.07 -2.36
N PHE A 38 20.44 -3.66 -1.72
CA PHE A 38 19.09 -3.90 -2.25
C PHE A 38 18.43 -2.69 -2.87
N ASP A 39 19.09 -1.53 -2.90
CA ASP A 39 18.54 -0.36 -3.57
C ASP A 39 18.41 -0.61 -5.09
N LYS A 40 17.66 0.27 -5.74
CA LYS A 40 17.65 0.39 -7.19
C LYS A 40 17.84 1.85 -7.57
N LEU A 41 18.76 2.13 -8.48
CA LEU A 41 18.95 3.49 -8.98
C LEU A 41 17.86 3.85 -10.00
N GLY A 42 17.61 5.14 -10.17
CA GLY A 42 16.78 5.60 -11.28
C GLY A 42 17.32 5.12 -12.63
N GLY A 43 16.44 4.59 -13.48
CA GLY A 43 16.76 3.91 -14.74
C GLY A 43 17.18 2.44 -14.60
N ALA A 44 17.40 1.92 -13.39
CA ALA A 44 17.71 0.51 -13.15
C ALA A 44 16.43 -0.31 -12.96
N ASN A 45 15.85 -0.79 -14.05
CA ASN A 45 14.59 -1.52 -14.04
C ASN A 45 14.76 -2.94 -13.47
N PHE A 46 13.69 -3.48 -12.91
CA PHE A 46 13.63 -4.89 -12.52
C PHE A 46 12.41 -5.55 -13.15
N ILE A 47 12.62 -6.69 -13.80
CA ILE A 47 11.57 -7.48 -14.43
C ILE A 47 11.64 -8.91 -13.92
N MET A 48 10.53 -9.45 -13.41
CA MET A 48 10.41 -10.83 -12.98
C MET A 48 9.33 -11.55 -13.79
N ASN A 49 9.72 -12.67 -14.40
CA ASN A 49 8.83 -13.63 -15.04
C ASN A 49 9.36 -15.04 -14.75
N ALA A 50 9.07 -15.53 -13.55
CA ALA A 50 9.60 -16.77 -13.03
C ALA A 50 8.50 -17.53 -12.26
N GLU A 51 7.50 -18.04 -13.00
CA GLU A 51 6.36 -18.74 -12.42
C GLU A 51 6.79 -19.86 -11.48
N GLY A 52 6.17 -19.91 -10.29
CA GLY A 52 6.50 -20.88 -9.24
C GLY A 52 7.75 -20.57 -8.43
N GLU A 53 8.62 -19.67 -8.90
CA GLU A 53 9.88 -19.36 -8.24
C GLU A 53 9.79 -18.13 -7.34
N THR A 54 10.63 -18.11 -6.30
CA THR A 54 10.74 -17.00 -5.36
C THR A 54 12.16 -16.42 -5.35
N LEU A 55 12.28 -15.10 -5.48
CA LEU A 55 13.50 -14.37 -5.14
C LEU A 55 13.27 -13.65 -3.81
N THR A 56 14.05 -13.98 -2.79
CA THR A 56 14.01 -13.30 -1.50
C THR A 56 15.23 -12.38 -1.34
N LEU A 57 14.98 -11.10 -1.09
CA LEU A 57 15.97 -10.12 -0.64
C LEU A 57 15.88 -10.02 0.88
N GLN A 58 16.76 -10.74 1.58
CA GLN A 58 16.76 -10.82 3.03
C GLN A 58 17.70 -9.75 3.62
N ASN A 59 17.12 -8.73 4.25
CA ASN A 59 17.84 -7.65 4.90
C ASN A 59 17.98 -7.94 6.40
N ASP A 60 19.16 -8.45 6.78
CA ASP A 60 19.52 -8.73 8.17
C ASP A 60 20.13 -7.50 8.87
N SER A 61 20.28 -6.38 8.13
CA SER A 61 20.79 -5.15 8.70
C SER A 61 19.75 -4.48 9.59
N ASN A 62 20.22 -4.02 10.75
CA ASN A 62 19.47 -3.14 11.63
C ASN A 62 19.81 -1.67 11.40
N LYS A 63 20.44 -1.30 10.27
CA LYS A 63 20.91 0.07 9.99
C LYS A 63 20.54 0.58 8.60
N ILE A 64 20.11 -0.30 7.70
CA ILE A 64 20.11 0.01 6.27
C ILE A 64 18.69 -0.07 5.69
N PRO A 65 18.09 1.07 5.31
CA PRO A 65 16.83 1.11 4.57
C PRO A 65 17.01 0.64 3.11
N ILE A 66 15.88 0.43 2.42
CA ILE A 66 15.85 0.09 0.99
C ILE A 66 15.16 1.23 0.21
N TYR A 67 15.77 1.66 -0.89
CA TYR A 67 15.28 2.75 -1.74
C TYR A 67 15.04 2.30 -3.18
N TRP A 68 13.77 2.35 -3.61
CA TRP A 68 13.31 1.96 -4.93
C TRP A 68 12.50 3.09 -5.60
N PRO A 69 13.13 4.06 -6.28
CA PRO A 69 14.56 4.19 -6.50
C PRO A 69 15.29 5.00 -5.41
N GLU A 70 16.62 4.97 -5.44
CA GLU A 70 17.50 5.81 -4.60
C GLU A 70 17.30 7.31 -4.90
N PHE A 71 17.27 8.10 -3.82
CA PHE A 71 17.38 9.56 -3.85
C PHE A 71 18.43 10.02 -2.82
N LYS A 72 18.98 11.22 -3.01
CA LYS A 72 20.00 11.81 -2.15
C LYS A 72 19.43 12.99 -1.39
N ARG A 73 19.73 13.02 -0.09
CA ARG A 73 19.51 14.21 0.75
C ARG A 73 20.78 15.05 0.78
N ASN A 74 20.68 16.29 0.35
CA ASN A 74 21.76 17.27 0.44
C ASN A 74 21.82 17.88 1.84
N ASN A 75 22.96 18.50 2.16
CA ASN A 75 23.20 19.12 3.48
C ASN A 75 22.24 20.27 3.80
N ASP A 76 21.70 20.94 2.78
CA ASP A 76 20.69 22.00 2.91
C ASP A 76 19.27 21.45 3.13
N GLY A 77 19.13 20.13 3.21
CA GLY A 77 17.86 19.43 3.40
C GLY A 77 17.09 19.16 2.11
N THR A 78 17.56 19.65 0.96
CA THR A 78 16.94 19.34 -0.34
C THR A 78 17.13 17.87 -0.71
N MET A 79 16.18 17.33 -1.47
CA MET A 79 16.24 15.97 -1.99
C MET A 79 16.43 16.03 -3.50
N THR A 80 17.36 15.24 -4.03
CA THR A 80 17.59 15.08 -5.47
C THR A 80 17.57 13.62 -5.85
N ASP A 81 17.09 13.31 -7.05
CA ASP A 81 17.19 11.99 -7.64
C ASP A 81 18.05 12.05 -8.92
N SER A 82 18.04 10.97 -9.69
CA SER A 82 18.74 10.91 -10.97
C SER A 82 17.97 11.57 -12.14
N GLY A 83 16.74 12.04 -11.91
CA GLY A 83 15.80 12.45 -12.95
C GLY A 83 15.32 11.32 -13.86
N LYS A 84 15.71 10.07 -13.58
CA LYS A 84 15.29 8.87 -14.32
C LYS A 84 14.32 8.07 -13.47
N GLY A 85 13.13 7.82 -14.00
CA GLY A 85 12.18 6.90 -13.38
C GLY A 85 12.71 5.45 -13.33
N MET A 86 11.98 4.59 -12.63
CA MET A 86 12.28 3.16 -12.51
C MET A 86 11.04 2.34 -12.84
N GLN A 87 11.21 1.23 -13.56
CA GLN A 87 10.15 0.25 -13.79
C GLN A 87 10.40 -1.01 -12.99
N PHE A 88 9.40 -1.43 -12.23
CA PHE A 88 9.43 -2.64 -11.43
C PHE A 88 8.25 -3.53 -11.85
N ILE A 89 8.55 -4.56 -12.65
CA ILE A 89 7.54 -5.39 -13.30
C ILE A 89 7.62 -6.82 -12.75
N ILE A 90 6.51 -7.34 -12.25
CA ILE A 90 6.41 -8.75 -11.83
C ILE A 90 5.21 -9.36 -12.55
N SER A 91 5.47 -10.17 -13.58
CA SER A 91 4.43 -10.87 -14.35
C SER A 91 4.11 -12.24 -13.76
N SER A 92 5.10 -12.94 -13.20
CA SER A 92 4.89 -14.24 -12.56
C SER A 92 6.01 -14.54 -11.57
N GLY A 93 5.71 -15.34 -10.55
CA GLY A 93 6.62 -15.64 -9.44
C GLY A 93 6.52 -14.63 -8.29
N THR A 94 7.35 -14.82 -7.27
CA THR A 94 7.32 -14.02 -6.03
C THR A 94 8.63 -13.29 -5.79
N LEU A 95 8.59 -11.97 -5.71
CA LEU A 95 9.65 -11.20 -5.06
C LEU A 95 9.28 -10.98 -3.59
N GLU A 96 10.15 -11.37 -2.69
CA GLU A 96 10.01 -11.12 -1.26
C GLU A 96 11.13 -10.22 -0.75
N VAL A 97 10.78 -9.11 -0.11
CA VAL A 97 11.68 -8.30 0.70
C VAL A 97 11.44 -8.66 2.15
N SER A 98 12.44 -9.19 2.83
CA SER A 98 12.29 -9.77 4.16
C SER A 98 13.24 -9.09 5.13
N TYR A 99 12.70 -8.27 6.03
CA TYR A 99 13.47 -7.68 7.13
C TYR A 99 13.49 -8.63 8.32
N GLN A 100 14.70 -8.95 8.82
CA GLN A 100 14.88 -9.83 9.98
C GLN A 100 15.16 -9.06 11.28
N SER A 101 15.44 -7.76 11.20
CA SER A 101 15.73 -6.96 12.39
C SER A 101 14.48 -6.78 13.28
N GLU A 102 14.68 -6.97 14.59
CA GLU A 102 13.68 -6.62 15.60
C GLU A 102 13.58 -5.10 15.85
N ASP A 103 14.56 -4.31 15.40
CA ASP A 103 14.54 -2.85 15.49
C ASP A 103 13.95 -2.23 14.22
N ARG A 104 12.74 -1.70 14.35
CA ARG A 104 11.99 -1.08 13.24
C ARG A 104 12.46 0.30 12.82
N ASN A 105 13.34 0.94 13.58
CA ASN A 105 13.83 2.27 13.19
C ASN A 105 14.55 2.23 11.84
N ASN A 106 15.08 1.07 11.45
CA ASN A 106 15.92 0.91 10.27
C ASN A 106 15.39 -0.13 9.27
N THR A 107 14.26 -0.79 9.54
CA THR A 107 13.57 -1.65 8.55
C THR A 107 12.65 -0.82 7.65
N VAL A 108 13.20 0.25 7.08
CA VAL A 108 12.44 1.24 6.30
C VAL A 108 12.59 0.95 4.81
N ILE A 109 11.49 1.05 4.07
CA ILE A 109 11.49 0.96 2.61
C ILE A 109 10.80 2.16 1.97
N TYR A 110 11.43 2.71 0.95
CA TYR A 110 10.92 3.80 0.12
C TYR A 110 10.57 3.24 -1.26
N LEU A 111 9.29 3.25 -1.60
CA LEU A 111 8.75 2.73 -2.84
C LEU A 111 8.25 3.90 -3.68
N GLY A 112 8.88 4.13 -4.83
CA GLY A 112 8.57 5.19 -5.77
C GLY A 112 8.68 6.60 -5.19
N CYS A 113 9.68 6.88 -4.37
CA CYS A 113 9.95 8.23 -3.86
C CYS A 113 10.71 9.14 -4.85
N ALA A 114 10.51 8.90 -6.14
CA ALA A 114 11.11 9.64 -7.25
C ALA A 114 10.16 9.61 -8.45
N GLU A 115 10.28 10.63 -9.30
CA GLU A 115 9.40 10.84 -10.44
C GLU A 115 9.41 9.67 -11.43
N SER A 116 8.29 9.49 -12.13
CA SER A 116 8.15 8.49 -13.20
C SER A 116 8.44 7.04 -12.77
N THR A 117 8.41 6.75 -11.47
CA THR A 117 8.53 5.37 -10.98
C THR A 117 7.22 4.62 -11.22
N SER A 118 7.30 3.40 -11.73
CA SER A 118 6.14 2.54 -11.96
C SER A 118 6.37 1.14 -11.42
N PHE A 119 5.38 0.65 -10.69
CA PHE A 119 5.28 -0.73 -10.26
C PHE A 119 4.13 -1.36 -11.04
N ASP A 120 4.40 -2.41 -11.81
CA ASP A 120 3.40 -3.10 -12.61
C ASP A 120 3.39 -4.59 -12.27
N PHE A 121 2.38 -5.02 -11.52
CA PHE A 121 2.19 -6.43 -11.17
C PHE A 121 1.08 -7.01 -12.04
N LYS A 122 1.40 -8.08 -12.76
CA LYS A 122 0.53 -8.66 -13.79
C LYS A 122 0.38 -10.14 -13.57
N ASP A 123 -0.61 -10.71 -14.25
CA ASP A 123 -0.90 -12.14 -14.23
C ASP A 123 -0.81 -12.69 -12.81
N SER A 124 0.14 -13.57 -12.50
CA SER A 124 0.32 -14.20 -11.18
C SER A 124 1.47 -13.61 -10.35
N GLY A 125 2.01 -12.45 -10.73
CA GLY A 125 3.13 -11.81 -10.06
C GLY A 125 2.83 -11.39 -8.62
N ILE A 126 3.79 -11.63 -7.72
CA ILE A 126 3.65 -11.36 -6.29
C ILE A 126 4.81 -10.50 -5.79
N LEU A 127 4.48 -9.42 -5.06
CA LEU A 127 5.42 -8.71 -4.19
C LEU A 127 5.02 -8.90 -2.73
N ASN A 128 5.95 -9.36 -1.90
CA ASN A 128 5.80 -9.42 -0.45
C ASN A 128 6.85 -8.54 0.21
N ILE A 129 6.45 -7.72 1.17
CA ILE A 129 7.34 -6.97 2.05
C ILE A 129 7.00 -7.39 3.48
N ILE A 130 7.94 -8.09 4.10
CA ILE A 130 7.75 -8.76 5.37
C ILE A 130 8.52 -8.00 6.46
N ASN A 131 7.81 -7.68 7.54
CA ASN A 131 8.29 -6.99 8.74
C ASN A 131 8.92 -5.59 8.52
N PRO A 132 8.43 -4.74 7.61
CA PRO A 132 8.96 -3.38 7.54
C PRO A 132 8.54 -2.58 8.77
N GLY A 133 9.38 -1.65 9.20
CA GLY A 133 9.07 -0.62 10.18
C GLY A 133 8.25 0.46 9.53
N THR A 134 8.89 1.34 8.78
CA THR A 134 8.16 2.39 8.04
C THR A 134 8.21 2.11 6.56
N VAL A 135 7.07 2.23 5.90
CA VAL A 135 6.95 2.20 4.44
C VAL A 135 6.55 3.58 3.95
N PHE A 136 7.36 4.15 3.09
CA PHE A 136 7.05 5.38 2.37
C PHE A 136 6.67 4.99 0.94
N PHE A 137 5.40 5.17 0.59
CA PHE A 137 4.85 4.75 -0.68
C PHE A 137 4.45 5.97 -1.51
N PHE A 138 5.17 6.16 -2.61
CA PHE A 138 4.89 7.14 -3.66
C PHE A 138 4.98 8.60 -3.20
N ILE A 139 5.80 8.80 -2.19
CA ILE A 139 6.06 10.10 -1.59
C ILE A 139 7.15 10.75 -2.42
N ASP A 140 6.72 11.61 -3.33
CA ASP A 140 7.64 12.34 -4.16
C ASP A 140 8.29 13.46 -3.34
N TYR A 141 9.54 13.26 -2.94
CA TYR A 141 10.33 14.27 -2.23
C TYR A 141 11.08 15.20 -3.20
N VAL A 142 11.15 14.86 -4.48
CA VAL A 142 11.92 15.60 -5.50
C VAL A 142 10.96 16.31 -6.43
N ILE A 143 10.94 17.65 -6.41
CA ILE A 143 9.99 18.44 -7.20
C ILE A 143 10.64 18.76 -8.55
N SER A 144 10.18 18.17 -9.66
CA SER A 144 10.39 18.74 -10.99
C SER A 144 9.19 19.57 -11.44
N ASN A 145 9.40 20.33 -12.52
CA ASN A 145 8.35 21.13 -13.15
C ASN A 145 7.32 20.27 -13.92
N GLU A 146 7.62 18.98 -14.18
CA GLU A 146 6.76 18.03 -14.86
C GLU A 146 6.33 16.92 -13.89
N LEU A 147 5.41 17.23 -12.96
CA LEU A 147 4.88 16.26 -11.99
C LEU A 147 4.41 14.96 -12.68
N LYS A 148 5.24 13.92 -12.61
CA LYS A 148 4.96 12.56 -13.09
C LYS A 148 4.84 11.63 -11.89
N PRO A 149 3.66 11.58 -11.25
CA PRO A 149 3.48 10.82 -10.03
C PRO A 149 3.88 9.36 -10.22
N PRO A 150 4.55 8.76 -9.23
CA PRO A 150 4.77 7.34 -9.19
C PRO A 150 3.43 6.60 -9.14
N LYS A 151 3.36 5.42 -9.78
CA LYS A 151 2.11 4.66 -9.93
C LYS A 151 2.29 3.17 -9.68
N LEU A 152 1.21 2.53 -9.23
CA LEU A 152 1.10 1.09 -9.08
C LEU A 152 -0.07 0.58 -9.93
N THR A 153 0.20 -0.31 -10.88
CA THR A 153 -0.81 -1.02 -11.65
C THR A 153 -0.80 -2.50 -11.27
N MET A 154 -1.96 -3.05 -10.94
CA MET A 154 -2.14 -4.47 -10.63
C MET A 154 -3.22 -5.07 -11.54
N SER A 155 -2.95 -6.25 -12.09
CA SER A 155 -3.83 -6.96 -13.01
C SER A 155 -3.76 -8.48 -12.84
N GLY A 156 -4.65 -9.22 -13.52
CA GLY A 156 -4.67 -10.68 -13.42
C GLY A 156 -5.04 -11.14 -12.00
N ASN A 157 -4.32 -12.12 -11.46
CA ASN A 157 -4.42 -12.58 -10.07
C ASN A 157 -3.20 -12.16 -9.22
N SER A 158 -2.55 -11.06 -9.60
CA SER A 158 -1.34 -10.54 -8.95
C SER A 158 -1.60 -10.13 -7.51
N LYS A 159 -0.55 -10.17 -6.67
CA LYS A 159 -0.66 -9.89 -5.23
C LYS A 159 0.43 -8.94 -4.75
N PHE A 160 0.07 -8.00 -3.89
CA PHE A 160 1.02 -7.15 -3.18
C PHE A 160 0.69 -7.12 -1.70
N LYS A 161 1.64 -7.53 -0.87
CA LYS A 161 1.45 -7.61 0.58
C LYS A 161 2.55 -6.89 1.35
N ILE A 162 2.14 -6.10 2.33
CA ILE A 162 2.98 -5.57 3.41
C ILE A 162 2.43 -6.15 4.71
N ILE A 163 3.19 -6.99 5.40
CA ILE A 163 2.71 -7.71 6.60
C ILE A 163 3.76 -7.80 7.72
N GLN A 164 3.29 -7.89 8.97
CA GLN A 164 4.12 -7.98 10.18
C GLN A 164 3.98 -9.38 10.77
N LYS A 165 4.91 -10.29 10.45
CA LYS A 165 4.91 -11.67 10.95
C LYS A 165 5.60 -11.81 12.32
N THR A 166 6.62 -11.02 12.60
CA THR A 166 7.33 -11.07 13.90
C THR A 166 6.72 -10.13 14.91
N LYS A 167 6.74 -10.55 16.18
CA LYS A 167 6.35 -9.71 17.32
C LYS A 167 7.43 -8.67 17.56
N ILE A 168 7.29 -7.53 16.92
CA ILE A 168 8.27 -6.45 17.00
C ILE A 168 8.03 -5.63 18.27
N GLN A 169 9.11 -5.08 18.85
CA GLN A 169 9.08 -4.40 20.13
C GLN A 169 8.04 -3.27 20.17
N PRO A 170 7.26 -3.13 21.26
CA PRO A 170 6.18 -2.12 21.36
C PRO A 170 6.60 -0.66 21.16
N LYS A 171 7.89 -0.36 21.33
CA LYS A 171 8.45 1.00 21.23
C LYS A 171 8.75 1.45 19.79
N ALA A 172 8.57 0.58 18.80
CA ALA A 172 8.84 0.87 17.40
C ALA A 172 7.61 0.51 16.55
N PRO A 173 6.60 1.39 16.44
CA PRO A 173 5.41 1.14 15.62
C PRO A 173 5.76 1.06 14.13
N ALA A 174 5.01 0.25 13.39
CA ALA A 174 5.10 0.18 11.94
C ALA A 174 4.09 1.13 11.29
N PHE A 175 4.56 1.96 10.37
CA PHE A 175 3.72 2.96 9.70
C PHE A 175 3.79 2.82 8.18
N ILE A 176 2.68 3.14 7.53
CA ILE A 176 2.65 3.30 6.08
C ILE A 176 2.25 4.74 5.79
N PHE A 177 3.08 5.45 5.05
CA PHE A 177 2.76 6.74 4.45
C PHE A 177 2.41 6.51 3.00
N LEU A 178 1.18 6.85 2.62
CA LEU A 178 0.58 6.45 1.35
C LEU A 178 0.17 7.68 0.54
N ALA A 179 0.98 8.03 -0.44
CA ALA A 179 0.76 9.15 -1.35
C ALA A 179 0.66 8.62 -2.78
N SER A 180 -0.50 8.13 -3.23
CA SER A 180 -0.53 7.15 -4.32
C SER A 180 -1.51 7.41 -5.44
N ASP A 181 -1.16 6.93 -6.63
CA ASP A 181 -2.10 6.55 -7.68
C ASP A 181 -1.99 5.04 -7.92
N ILE A 182 -2.98 4.29 -7.45
CA ILE A 182 -3.02 2.83 -7.49
C ILE A 182 -4.22 2.40 -8.32
N SER A 183 -4.01 1.47 -9.24
CA SER A 183 -5.08 0.86 -10.03
C SER A 183 -5.00 -0.67 -9.94
N LEU A 184 -6.11 -1.30 -9.57
CA LEU A 184 -6.27 -2.74 -9.47
C LEU A 184 -7.43 -3.18 -10.37
N HIS A 185 -7.18 -4.16 -11.24
CA HIS A 185 -8.21 -4.80 -12.06
C HIS A 185 -8.00 -6.32 -12.17
N GLY A 186 -8.95 -7.03 -12.80
CA GLY A 186 -9.00 -8.49 -12.79
C GLY A 186 -9.41 -9.06 -11.42
N SER A 187 -8.55 -9.89 -10.83
CA SER A 187 -8.73 -10.53 -9.52
C SER A 187 -7.51 -10.25 -8.63
N SER A 188 -6.90 -9.07 -8.77
CA SER A 188 -5.68 -8.70 -8.04
C SER A 188 -5.95 -8.36 -6.57
N GLU A 189 -4.95 -8.60 -5.71
CA GLU A 189 -5.08 -8.45 -4.26
C GLU A 189 -3.98 -7.55 -3.66
N LEU A 190 -4.36 -6.49 -2.96
CA LEU A 190 -3.46 -5.65 -2.17
C LEU A 190 -3.80 -5.76 -0.68
N THR A 191 -2.80 -6.02 0.15
CA THR A 191 -2.96 -6.10 1.61
C THR A 191 -1.85 -5.33 2.32
N PHE A 192 -2.22 -4.30 3.07
CA PHE A 192 -1.30 -3.49 3.85
C PHE A 192 -1.61 -3.59 5.34
N GLU A 193 -0.66 -4.07 6.12
CA GLU A 193 -0.75 -4.18 7.56
C GLU A 193 0.24 -3.24 8.24
N SER A 194 -0.25 -2.39 9.15
CA SER A 194 0.55 -1.42 9.89
C SER A 194 -0.18 -0.96 11.15
N ASN A 195 0.53 -0.32 12.08
CA ASN A 195 -0.13 0.31 13.24
C ASN A 195 -1.02 1.46 12.79
N LYS A 196 -0.53 2.32 11.87
CA LYS A 196 -1.30 3.42 11.28
C LYS A 196 -0.93 3.59 9.81
N ILE A 197 -1.93 4.00 9.03
CA ILE A 197 -1.77 4.43 7.65
C ILE A 197 -1.98 5.94 7.60
N PHE A 198 -0.99 6.68 7.13
CA PHE A 198 -1.10 8.09 6.84
C PHE A 198 -1.42 8.27 5.36
N LEU A 199 -2.51 8.96 5.03
CA LEU A 199 -2.78 9.35 3.65
C LEU A 199 -2.00 10.63 3.38
N GLY A 200 -1.10 10.59 2.41
CA GLY A 200 -0.18 11.67 2.09
C GLY A 200 1.08 11.70 2.98
N ASP A 201 2.07 12.46 2.53
CA ASP A 201 3.27 12.92 3.27
C ASP A 201 4.26 13.68 2.36
N GLY A 202 4.05 13.67 1.04
CA GLY A 202 5.01 14.18 0.04
C GLY A 202 4.53 15.44 -0.66
N ASN A 203 5.26 15.84 -1.70
CA ASN A 203 4.85 16.92 -2.59
C ASN A 203 3.58 16.53 -3.37
N ILE A 204 3.52 15.27 -3.79
CA ILE A 204 2.31 14.65 -4.32
C ILE A 204 1.49 14.17 -3.14
N ASN A 205 0.57 15.01 -2.69
CA ASN A 205 -0.11 14.79 -1.43
C ASN A 205 -1.57 14.37 -1.62
N TYR A 206 -1.79 13.27 -2.32
CA TYR A 206 -3.11 12.64 -2.42
C TYR A 206 -2.98 11.11 -2.36
N CYS A 207 -4.08 10.42 -2.07
CA CYS A 207 -4.15 8.97 -2.18
C CYS A 207 -5.38 8.58 -3.00
N ASN A 208 -5.17 8.13 -4.23
CA ASN A 208 -6.21 7.71 -5.16
C ASN A 208 -6.05 6.21 -5.46
N ILE A 209 -6.98 5.39 -4.99
CA ILE A 209 -6.96 3.94 -5.21
C ILE A 209 -8.18 3.54 -6.02
N ASN A 210 -7.96 2.97 -7.19
CA ASN A 210 -9.00 2.51 -8.11
C ASN A 210 -9.08 0.99 -8.05
N ILE A 211 -10.24 0.46 -7.64
CA ILE A 211 -10.48 -0.97 -7.44
C ILE A 211 -11.56 -1.42 -8.42
N GLN A 212 -11.24 -2.30 -9.35
CA GLN A 212 -12.13 -2.74 -10.43
C GLN A 212 -12.23 -4.28 -10.49
N ASP A 213 -13.25 -4.76 -11.17
CA ASP A 213 -13.53 -6.16 -11.46
C ASP A 213 -13.72 -6.94 -10.15
N ASN A 214 -12.98 -8.02 -9.93
CA ASN A 214 -13.02 -8.82 -8.69
C ASN A 214 -11.83 -8.48 -7.75
N SER A 215 -11.18 -7.34 -7.95
CA SER A 215 -9.98 -6.98 -7.19
C SER A 215 -10.31 -6.61 -5.74
N LYS A 216 -9.33 -6.80 -4.85
CA LYS A 216 -9.48 -6.62 -3.41
C LYS A 216 -8.36 -5.75 -2.83
N VAL A 217 -8.75 -4.75 -2.06
CA VAL A 217 -7.86 -3.97 -1.19
C VAL A 217 -8.20 -4.27 0.26
N THR A 218 -7.19 -4.61 1.07
CA THR A 218 -7.32 -4.83 2.51
C THR A 218 -6.32 -4.00 3.28
N LEU A 219 -6.81 -3.09 4.10
CA LEU A 219 -5.99 -2.25 4.98
C LEU A 219 -6.21 -2.70 6.42
N ILE A 220 -5.20 -3.32 7.02
CA ILE A 220 -5.23 -3.83 8.40
C ILE A 220 -4.47 -2.84 9.27
N ASN A 221 -5.17 -2.01 10.03
CA ASN A 221 -4.57 -0.95 10.83
C ASN A 221 -5.49 -0.46 11.96
N ASP A 222 -4.88 0.25 12.91
CA ASP A 222 -5.55 0.85 14.05
C ASP A 222 -5.78 2.36 13.88
N GLY A 223 -5.74 2.84 12.63
CA GLY A 223 -6.03 4.24 12.30
C GLY A 223 -5.51 4.65 10.92
N ILE A 224 -6.43 5.13 10.09
CA ILE A 224 -6.16 5.85 8.85
C ILE A 224 -6.23 7.34 9.15
N VAL A 225 -5.16 8.07 8.87
CA VAL A 225 -5.03 9.49 9.23
C VAL A 225 -4.63 10.29 7.99
N PRO A 226 -5.51 11.14 7.43
CA PRO A 226 -5.12 12.08 6.39
C PRO A 226 -4.13 13.11 6.96
N LYS A 227 -3.06 13.41 6.21
CA LYS A 227 -2.16 14.52 6.55
C LYS A 227 -2.88 15.87 6.36
N ASN A 228 -2.51 16.86 7.17
CA ASN A 228 -3.17 18.17 7.20
C ASN A 228 -3.23 18.88 5.84
N ASN A 229 -2.19 18.71 5.02
CA ASN A 229 -2.05 19.34 3.70
C ASN A 229 -2.51 18.43 2.55
N ILE A 230 -3.23 17.33 2.82
CA ILE A 230 -3.70 16.40 1.78
C ILE A 230 -4.63 17.12 0.79
N ASP A 231 -4.46 16.86 -0.50
CA ASP A 231 -5.44 17.21 -1.53
C ASP A 231 -6.68 16.33 -1.33
N LYS A 232 -7.65 16.90 -0.61
CA LYS A 232 -8.96 16.29 -0.31
C LYS A 232 -9.79 16.02 -1.57
N THR A 233 -9.52 16.68 -2.71
CA THR A 233 -10.31 16.50 -3.93
C THR A 233 -9.90 15.26 -4.73
N LYS A 234 -8.61 14.91 -4.65
CA LYS A 234 -8.02 13.74 -5.32
C LYS A 234 -7.96 12.50 -4.44
N THR A 235 -8.01 12.66 -3.12
CA THR A 235 -7.87 11.53 -2.18
C THR A 235 -9.16 10.72 -2.07
N LYS A 236 -9.20 9.55 -2.71
CA LYS A 236 -10.39 8.69 -2.83
C LYS A 236 -10.03 7.21 -2.95
N PHE A 237 -10.89 6.35 -2.43
CA PHE A 237 -10.99 4.94 -2.78
C PHE A 237 -12.18 4.79 -3.74
N ASN A 238 -11.89 4.56 -5.02
CA ASN A 238 -12.89 4.37 -6.06
C ASN A 238 -13.18 2.87 -6.22
N LEU A 239 -14.41 2.47 -5.94
CA LEU A 239 -14.94 1.15 -6.28
C LEU A 239 -15.57 1.27 -7.67
N ARG A 240 -14.99 0.63 -8.69
CA ARG A 240 -15.40 0.72 -10.11
C ARG A 240 -16.30 -0.45 -10.51
N SER A 241 -16.49 -0.66 -11.81
CA SER A 241 -17.30 -1.77 -12.35
C SER A 241 -16.83 -3.14 -11.86
N GLY A 242 -17.75 -4.08 -11.70
CA GLY A 242 -17.48 -5.43 -11.20
C GLY A 242 -17.98 -5.65 -9.77
N THR A 243 -17.26 -6.47 -8.99
CA THR A 243 -17.46 -6.72 -7.56
C THR A 243 -16.19 -6.36 -6.75
N PRO A 244 -15.67 -5.12 -6.85
CA PRO A 244 -14.47 -4.74 -6.10
C PRO A 244 -14.75 -4.73 -4.60
N LEU A 245 -13.74 -5.11 -3.81
CA LEU A 245 -13.84 -5.13 -2.35
C LEU A 245 -12.80 -4.21 -1.71
N LEU A 246 -13.26 -3.28 -0.89
CA LEU A 246 -12.43 -2.52 0.05
C LEU A 246 -12.71 -3.01 1.47
N ASN A 247 -11.70 -3.59 2.11
CA ASN A 247 -11.79 -4.05 3.49
C ASN A 247 -10.87 -3.23 4.39
N LEU A 248 -11.43 -2.57 5.41
CA LEU A 248 -10.71 -1.81 6.41
C LEU A 248 -10.85 -2.56 7.74
N SER A 249 -9.77 -3.21 8.18
CA SER A 249 -9.79 -4.10 9.34
C SER A 249 -8.92 -3.58 10.48
N SER A 250 -9.41 -3.75 11.71
CA SER A 250 -8.66 -3.45 12.92
C SER A 250 -7.48 -4.41 13.06
N LEU A 251 -6.29 -3.87 13.37
CA LEU A 251 -5.11 -4.68 13.62
C LEU A 251 -5.21 -5.39 14.97
N THR A 252 -5.68 -4.69 16.01
CA THR A 252 -5.70 -5.20 17.39
C THR A 252 -7.05 -5.71 17.86
N GLY A 253 -8.13 -5.40 17.14
CA GLY A 253 -9.51 -5.56 17.60
C GLY A 253 -9.91 -4.62 18.73
N ILE A 254 -9.10 -3.60 19.03
CA ILE A 254 -9.35 -2.61 20.10
C ILE A 254 -9.55 -1.23 19.50
N ASN A 255 -8.61 -0.79 18.66
CA ASN A 255 -8.71 0.44 17.90
C ASN A 255 -9.27 0.15 16.52
N TYR A 256 -9.86 1.15 15.87
CA TYR A 256 -10.56 0.95 14.60
C TYR A 256 -9.87 1.71 13.46
N PRO A 257 -9.98 1.22 12.22
CA PRO A 257 -9.32 1.85 11.07
C PRO A 257 -9.74 3.30 10.83
N ILE A 258 -10.96 3.69 11.22
CA ILE A 258 -11.49 5.04 11.03
C ILE A 258 -11.95 5.60 12.38
N ASN A 259 -11.48 6.80 12.72
CA ASN A 259 -11.96 7.60 13.84
C ASN A 259 -12.69 8.85 13.31
N LEU A 260 -14.02 8.89 13.41
CA LEU A 260 -14.87 9.97 12.85
C LEU A 260 -15.11 11.16 13.79
N ASP A 261 -14.72 11.03 15.06
CA ASP A 261 -14.98 12.05 16.08
C ASP A 261 -13.87 13.11 16.08
N ASN A 262 -12.61 12.69 15.86
CA ASN A 262 -11.44 13.55 16.03
C ASN A 262 -10.64 13.80 14.74
N ILE A 263 -11.00 13.15 13.63
CA ILE A 263 -10.27 13.26 12.37
C ILE A 263 -11.21 13.72 11.26
N GLU A 264 -10.78 14.73 10.52
CA GLU A 264 -11.47 15.20 9.32
C GLU A 264 -10.95 14.44 8.09
N TYR A 265 -11.85 13.72 7.42
CA TYR A 265 -11.54 13.00 6.19
C TYR A 265 -12.02 13.77 4.95
N PRO A 266 -11.42 13.51 3.78
CA PRO A 266 -11.94 14.01 2.51
C PRO A 266 -13.42 13.62 2.30
N LYS A 267 -14.25 14.57 1.85
CA LYS A 267 -15.62 14.27 1.45
C LYS A 267 -15.61 13.35 0.22
N GLY A 268 -16.51 12.38 0.18
CA GLY A 268 -16.54 11.37 -0.87
C GLY A 268 -15.30 10.48 -0.92
N LEU A 269 -14.61 10.30 0.23
CA LEU A 269 -13.45 9.41 0.37
C LEU A 269 -13.73 8.02 -0.21
N PHE A 270 -14.94 7.50 -0.01
CA PHE A 270 -15.38 6.26 -0.62
C PHE A 270 -16.33 6.56 -1.77
N ASN A 271 -15.93 6.22 -2.99
CA ASN A 271 -16.63 6.64 -4.19
C ASN A 271 -17.00 5.43 -5.06
N PHE A 272 -18.30 5.23 -5.27
CA PHE A 272 -18.81 4.18 -6.14
C PHE A 272 -18.99 4.73 -7.56
N ILE A 273 -18.27 4.15 -8.52
CA ILE A 273 -18.34 4.55 -9.93
C ILE A 273 -19.30 3.64 -10.67
N THR A 274 -20.38 4.22 -11.21
CA THR A 274 -21.43 3.51 -11.97
C THR A 274 -21.46 3.89 -13.45
N THR A 275 -20.69 4.90 -13.86
CA THR A 275 -20.62 5.37 -15.26
C THR A 275 -19.87 4.43 -16.21
N GLU A 276 -19.18 3.42 -15.67
CA GLU A 276 -18.27 2.55 -16.43
C GLU A 276 -18.76 1.10 -16.53
N GLY A 277 -19.96 0.83 -16.01
CA GLY A 277 -20.55 -0.49 -15.97
C GLY A 277 -21.22 -0.77 -14.64
N LYS A 278 -21.76 -1.99 -14.51
CA LYS A 278 -22.45 -2.40 -13.28
C LYS A 278 -21.46 -2.45 -12.11
N ASN A 279 -21.78 -1.75 -11.04
CA ASN A 279 -21.01 -1.72 -9.80
C ASN A 279 -21.74 -2.54 -8.72
N LYS A 280 -21.11 -3.61 -8.27
CA LYS A 280 -21.53 -4.43 -7.12
C LYS A 280 -20.47 -4.41 -6.02
N GLY A 281 -19.68 -3.34 -5.98
CA GLY A 281 -18.60 -3.19 -5.03
C GLY A 281 -19.09 -3.11 -3.60
N GLN A 282 -18.22 -3.49 -2.66
CA GLN A 282 -18.52 -3.49 -1.24
C GLN A 282 -17.39 -2.83 -0.46
N ILE A 283 -17.78 -2.10 0.58
CA ILE A 283 -16.87 -1.60 1.61
C ILE A 283 -17.21 -2.32 2.90
N ILE A 284 -16.21 -2.95 3.52
CA ILE A 284 -16.32 -3.59 4.82
C ILE A 284 -15.41 -2.85 5.78
N ILE A 285 -15.94 -2.42 6.92
CA ILE A 285 -15.20 -1.67 7.93
C ILE A 285 -15.42 -2.34 9.28
N ASP A 286 -14.32 -2.63 9.98
CA ASP A 286 -14.34 -3.02 11.40
C ASP A 286 -14.67 -1.78 12.26
N ILE A 287 -15.66 -1.90 13.14
CA ILE A 287 -16.24 -0.79 13.91
C ILE A 287 -16.34 -1.11 15.41
N SER A 288 -16.40 -0.06 16.23
CA SER A 288 -16.75 -0.17 17.66
C SER A 288 -18.16 -0.71 17.84
N ASN A 289 -18.41 -1.35 18.99
CA ASN A 289 -19.70 -1.94 19.28
C ASN A 289 -20.83 -0.88 19.24
N PRO A 290 -21.83 -1.00 18.35
CA PRO A 290 -22.90 -0.03 18.18
C PRO A 290 -23.89 0.03 19.35
N ASP A 291 -23.89 -0.94 20.27
CA ASP A 291 -24.79 -0.94 21.45
C ASP A 291 -24.47 0.17 22.47
N SER A 292 -23.38 0.92 22.28
CA SER A 292 -22.94 1.98 23.19
C SER A 292 -23.49 3.36 22.84
N LYS A 293 -24.82 3.58 22.74
CA LYS A 293 -25.53 4.90 22.70
C LYS A 293 -25.00 6.01 21.77
N GLU A 294 -23.98 5.78 20.96
CA GLU A 294 -23.42 6.69 19.98
C GLU A 294 -24.01 6.34 18.62
N THR A 295 -24.31 7.37 17.84
CA THR A 295 -24.75 7.26 16.45
C THR A 295 -24.04 6.11 15.74
N ASN A 296 -24.83 5.16 15.23
CA ASN A 296 -24.37 4.02 14.45
C ASN A 296 -23.28 4.49 13.47
N LEU A 297 -22.09 3.88 13.46
CA LEU A 297 -20.96 4.40 12.67
C LEU A 297 -21.35 4.64 11.20
N SER A 298 -22.26 3.84 10.64
CA SER A 298 -22.82 4.10 9.32
C SER A 298 -23.48 5.48 9.20
N ASP A 299 -24.31 5.90 10.16
CA ASP A 299 -24.90 7.24 10.20
C ASP A 299 -23.82 8.33 10.33
N LYS A 300 -22.77 8.09 11.14
CA LYS A 300 -21.62 8.99 11.22
C LYS A 300 -20.90 9.08 9.87
N ILE A 301 -20.70 7.98 9.15
CA ILE A 301 -20.06 7.94 7.82
C ILE A 301 -20.84 8.81 6.81
N PHE A 302 -22.17 8.68 6.76
CA PHE A 302 -23.01 9.48 5.85
C PHE A 302 -23.10 10.95 6.27
N SER A 303 -23.26 11.26 7.57
CA SER A 303 -23.31 12.65 8.06
C SER A 303 -21.98 13.39 7.92
N LYS A 304 -20.86 12.67 7.90
CA LYS A 304 -19.53 13.21 7.55
C LYS A 304 -19.27 13.28 6.05
N GLU A 305 -20.28 12.98 5.22
CA GLU A 305 -20.23 13.07 3.75
C GLU A 305 -19.11 12.22 3.14
N LEU A 306 -18.80 11.05 3.70
CA LEU A 306 -17.68 10.22 3.23
C LEU A 306 -18.01 9.34 2.03
N ILE A 307 -19.29 9.12 1.74
CA ILE A 307 -19.75 8.27 0.64
C ILE A 307 -20.18 9.13 -0.55
N ALA A 308 -19.72 8.76 -1.74
CA ALA A 308 -20.07 9.37 -3.01
C ALA A 308 -20.46 8.34 -4.07
N ILE A 309 -21.26 8.78 -5.04
CA ILE A 309 -21.55 8.07 -6.29
C ILE A 309 -21.11 8.98 -7.45
N ASN A 310 -20.22 8.48 -8.31
CA ASN A 310 -19.65 9.24 -9.43
C ASN A 310 -19.11 10.62 -9.01
N GLY A 311 -18.46 10.67 -7.84
CA GLY A 311 -17.87 11.90 -7.29
C GLY A 311 -18.85 12.89 -6.65
N LYS A 312 -20.16 12.59 -6.63
CA LYS A 312 -21.17 13.39 -5.91
C LYS A 312 -21.53 12.74 -4.59
N ILE A 313 -21.63 13.53 -3.52
CA ILE A 313 -22.03 13.03 -2.20
C ILE A 313 -23.39 12.35 -2.31
N ALA A 314 -23.48 11.16 -1.71
CA ALA A 314 -24.63 10.29 -1.88
C ALA A 314 -25.39 10.08 -0.57
N ASP A 315 -26.72 10.02 -0.68
CA ASP A 315 -27.59 9.75 0.46
C ASP A 315 -27.58 8.28 0.86
N LYS A 316 -27.73 8.03 2.16
CA LYS A 316 -27.84 6.69 2.75
C LYS A 316 -28.88 5.80 2.07
N ASN A 317 -29.96 6.39 1.55
CA ASN A 317 -31.05 5.68 0.87
C ASN A 317 -30.62 4.96 -0.42
N SER A 318 -29.46 5.30 -0.99
CA SER A 318 -28.90 4.65 -2.18
C SER A 318 -28.13 3.36 -1.87
N PHE A 319 -28.02 2.98 -0.60
CA PHE A 319 -27.16 1.90 -0.14
C PHE A 319 -27.91 0.85 0.67
N ASP A 320 -27.42 -0.39 0.57
CA ASP A 320 -27.73 -1.47 1.48
C ASP A 320 -26.62 -1.56 2.53
N ILE A 321 -27.02 -1.64 3.79
CA ILE A 321 -26.11 -1.63 4.95
C ILE A 321 -26.43 -2.85 5.80
N SER A 322 -25.42 -3.67 6.07
CA SER A 322 -25.54 -4.84 6.92
C SER A 322 -24.42 -4.89 7.96
N TYR A 323 -24.69 -5.61 9.04
CA TYR A 323 -23.75 -5.79 10.14
C TYR A 323 -23.36 -7.26 10.25
N GLY A 324 -22.10 -7.48 10.60
CA GLY A 324 -21.56 -8.81 10.86
C GLY A 324 -20.63 -8.80 12.06
N VAL A 325 -20.23 -9.99 12.50
CA VAL A 325 -19.30 -10.18 13.60
C VAL A 325 -18.11 -10.98 13.11
N VAL A 326 -16.90 -10.55 13.47
CA VAL A 326 -15.63 -11.20 13.12
C VAL A 326 -14.72 -11.26 14.33
N ILE A 327 -13.68 -12.11 14.28
CA ILE A 327 -12.64 -12.16 15.31
C ILE A 327 -11.37 -11.50 14.77
N ARG A 328 -10.77 -10.60 15.56
CA ARG A 328 -9.45 -9.96 15.33
C ARG A 328 -8.59 -10.17 16.56
N GLN A 329 -7.44 -10.83 16.42
CA GLN A 329 -6.52 -11.08 17.54
C GLN A 329 -7.20 -11.64 18.81
N GLY A 330 -8.17 -12.55 18.63
CA GLY A 330 -8.94 -13.15 19.72
C GLY A 330 -10.07 -12.27 20.30
N LYS A 331 -10.30 -11.07 19.75
CA LYS A 331 -11.38 -10.16 20.16
C LYS A 331 -12.52 -10.17 19.14
N GLN A 332 -13.74 -10.14 19.65
CA GLN A 332 -14.92 -9.94 18.82
C GLN A 332 -14.98 -8.49 18.34
N VAL A 333 -15.12 -8.32 17.02
CA VAL A 333 -15.20 -7.03 16.34
C VAL A 333 -16.46 -7.03 15.50
N ILE A 334 -17.19 -5.92 15.52
CA ILE A 334 -18.37 -5.74 14.67
C ILE A 334 -17.91 -5.15 13.34
N THR A 335 -18.56 -5.55 12.26
CA THR A 335 -18.31 -5.06 10.91
C THR A 335 -19.55 -4.40 10.37
N THR A 336 -19.37 -3.31 9.64
CA THR A 336 -20.41 -2.74 8.78
C THR A 336 -20.02 -3.01 7.33
N THR A 337 -20.97 -3.48 6.53
CA THR A 337 -20.82 -3.62 5.08
C THR A 337 -21.71 -2.59 4.40
N ILE A 338 -21.18 -1.85 3.43
CA ILE A 338 -21.90 -0.84 2.65
C ILE A 338 -21.76 -1.22 1.17
N SER A 339 -22.88 -1.31 0.47
CA SER A 339 -22.94 -1.56 -0.98
C SER A 339 -24.06 -0.77 -1.64
N LEU A 340 -23.94 -0.46 -2.92
CA LEU A 340 -25.03 0.17 -3.67
C LEU A 340 -26.27 -0.73 -3.69
N ARG A 341 -27.45 -0.12 -3.50
CA ARG A 341 -28.72 -0.81 -3.70
C ARG A 341 -28.90 -1.11 -5.19
N ALA A 342 -29.30 -2.33 -5.49
CA ALA A 342 -29.44 -2.85 -6.85
C ALA A 342 -30.57 -2.17 -7.65
#